data_AF-A0A967ISI9-F1
#
_entry.id   AF-A0A967ISI9-F1
#
_cell.length_a   1.000
_cell.length_b   1.000
_cell.length_c   1.000
_cell.angle_alpha   90.00
_cell.angle_beta   90.00
_cell.angle_gamma   90.00
#
_symmetry.space_group_name_H-M   'P 1'
#
loop_
_entity.id
_entity.type
_entity.pdbx_description
1 polymer ?
#
loop_
_entity_poly.entity_id
_entity_poly.type
_entity_poly.pdbx_seq_one_letter_code
_entity_poly.pdbx_strand_id
1 'polypeptide(L)'
;MKFFIDTADVKEIAAANDLGLVDGVTTNPSLVAKSGRDFHEVLKEIISIVNGPISAEVVATDAEGMIREAEELARLNPEKIVIKLPLTEEGLKATK
;
A
#
# COMPACT_ATOMS: atom_id res chain seq x y z
N MET A 1 0.44 -20.90 1.11
CA MET A 1 0.42 -19.82 2.13
C MET A 1 1.21 -18.66 1.57
N LYS A 2 0.75 -17.42 1.70
CA LYS A 2 1.48 -16.23 1.26
C LYS A 2 2.02 -15.45 2.46
N PHE A 3 3.19 -14.83 2.32
CA PHE A 3 3.85 -14.04 3.36
C PHE A 3 3.95 -12.58 2.95
N PHE A 4 3.28 -11.72 3.70
CA PHE A 4 3.28 -10.28 3.44
C PHE A 4 4.07 -9.60 4.54
N ILE A 5 4.97 -8.68 4.18
CA ILE A 5 5.73 -7.88 5.14
C ILE A 5 4.97 -6.58 5.44
N ASP A 6 4.83 -6.25 6.73
CA ASP A 6 4.10 -5.05 7.19
C ASP A 6 5.09 -3.95 7.59
N THR A 7 5.61 -3.23 6.59
CA THR A 7 6.58 -2.15 6.78
C THR A 7 6.51 -1.18 5.61
N ALA A 8 7.03 0.03 5.82
CA ALA A 8 7.32 1.00 4.77
C ALA A 8 8.82 1.27 4.62
N ASP A 9 9.68 0.55 5.35
CA ASP A 9 11.12 0.62 5.19
C ASP A 9 11.55 -0.18 3.96
N VAL A 10 11.95 0.54 2.92
CA VAL A 10 12.38 -0.01 1.62
C VAL A 10 13.57 -0.96 1.77
N LYS A 11 14.45 -0.75 2.76
CA LYS A 11 15.62 -1.63 2.99
C LYS A 11 15.18 -2.97 3.58
N GLU A 12 14.23 -2.97 4.51
CA GLU A 12 13.66 -4.20 5.07
C GLU A 12 12.93 -5.00 3.99
N ILE A 13 12.17 -4.31 3.14
CA ILE A 13 11.43 -4.93 2.03
C ILE A 13 12.40 -5.55 1.02
N ALA A 14 13.46 -4.83 0.62
CA ALA A 14 14.47 -5.36 -0.29
C ALA A 14 15.16 -6.60 0.29
N ALA A 15 15.61 -6.53 1.55
CA ALA A 15 16.27 -7.65 2.21
C ALA A 15 15.35 -8.89 2.30
N ALA A 16 14.07 -8.70 2.65
CA ALA A 16 13.13 -9.80 2.74
C ALA A 16 12.75 -10.38 1.37
N ASN A 17 12.66 -9.54 0.33
CA ASN A 17 12.44 -9.95 -1.05
C ASN A 17 13.63 -10.76 -1.61
N ASP A 18 14.87 -10.35 -1.31
CA ASP A 18 16.09 -11.07 -1.72
C ASP A 18 16.19 -12.47 -1.08
N LEU A 19 15.62 -12.65 0.11
CA LEU A 19 15.51 -13.95 0.76
C LEU A 19 14.41 -14.85 0.15
N GLY A 20 13.61 -14.34 -0.78
CA GLY A 20 12.48 -15.06 -1.38
C GLY A 20 11.32 -15.31 -0.41
N LEU A 21 11.20 -14.50 0.65
CA LEU A 21 10.21 -14.68 1.72
C LEU A 21 8.99 -13.75 1.60
N VAL A 22 8.94 -12.91 0.57
CA VAL A 22 7.90 -11.87 0.42
C VAL A 22 7.06 -12.11 -0.82
N ASP A 23 5.77 -12.36 -0.59
CA ASP A 23 4.74 -12.47 -1.61
C ASP A 23 3.97 -11.15 -1.82
N GLY A 24 4.17 -10.15 -0.94
CA GLY A 24 3.49 -8.86 -0.98
C GLY A 24 3.86 -7.97 0.21
N VAL A 25 3.38 -6.73 0.19
CA VAL A 25 3.65 -5.73 1.24
C VAL A 25 2.33 -5.14 1.73
N THR A 26 2.23 -4.90 3.03
CA THR A 26 1.17 -4.05 3.59
C THR A 26 1.78 -2.75 4.12
N THR A 27 1.18 -1.63 3.76
CA THR A 27 1.53 -0.31 4.30
C THR A 27 0.32 0.31 4.98
N ASN A 28 0.57 1.39 5.72
CA ASN A 28 -0.45 2.29 6.24
C ASN A 28 0.19 3.68 6.45
N PRO A 29 -0.60 4.74 6.65
CA PRO A 29 -0.08 6.11 6.72
C PRO A 29 0.90 6.29 7.89
N SER A 30 0.71 5.57 8.99
CA SER A 30 1.61 5.64 10.15
C SER A 30 2.98 5.01 9.88
N LEU A 31 3.04 3.88 9.18
CA LEU A 31 4.31 3.25 8.79
C LEU A 31 5.09 4.15 7.84
N VAL A 32 4.42 4.75 6.86
CA VAL A 32 5.07 5.65 5.91
C VAL A 32 5.50 6.95 6.59
N ALA A 33 4.69 7.52 7.49
CA ALA A 33 5.07 8.69 8.27
C ALA A 33 6.34 8.46 9.12
N LYS A 34 6.53 7.25 9.68
CA LYS A 34 7.75 6.88 10.41
C LYS A 34 9.01 6.89 9.53
N SER A 35 8.87 6.69 8.22
CA SER A 35 10.00 6.79 7.29
C SER A 35 10.48 8.24 7.11
N GLY A 36 9.63 9.23 7.37
CA GLY A 36 9.90 10.65 7.14
C GLY A 36 9.98 11.05 5.66
N ARG A 37 9.52 10.17 4.75
CA ARG A 37 9.59 10.34 3.30
C ARG A 37 8.21 10.61 2.69
N ASP A 38 8.20 11.10 1.45
CA ASP A 38 6.96 11.24 0.68
C ASP A 38 6.29 9.87 0.43
N PHE A 39 4.97 9.83 0.57
CA PHE A 39 4.20 8.59 0.47
C PHE A 39 4.26 7.96 -0.92
N HIS A 40 4.18 8.77 -1.97
CA HIS A 40 4.19 8.29 -3.34
C HIS A 40 5.58 7.82 -3.77
N GLU A 41 6.64 8.48 -3.30
CA GLU A 41 8.02 8.03 -3.51
C GLU A 41 8.27 6.66 -2.88
N VAL A 42 7.87 6.47 -1.62
CA VAL A 42 8.00 5.19 -0.93
C VAL A 42 7.25 4.09 -1.67
N LEU A 43 5.99 4.32 -2.07
CA LEU A 43 5.23 3.32 -2.83
C LEU A 43 5.88 2.97 -4.18
N LYS A 44 6.40 3.95 -4.92
CA LYS A 44 7.10 3.71 -6.19
C LYS A 44 8.35 2.85 -6.03
N GLU A 45 9.09 3.02 -4.93
CA GLU A 45 10.23 2.15 -4.61
C GLU A 45 9.78 0.74 -4.25
N ILE A 46 8.70 0.59 -3.46
CA ILE A 46 8.17 -0.73 -3.13
C ILE A 46 7.70 -1.45 -4.40
N ILE A 47 7.04 -0.74 -5.33
CA ILE A 47 6.60 -1.25 -6.64
C ILE A 47 7.76 -1.80 -7.48
N SER A 48 8.95 -1.17 -7.41
CA SER A 48 10.11 -1.60 -8.18
C SER A 48 10.82 -2.81 -7.58
N ILE A 49 10.64 -3.06 -6.28
CA ILE A 49 11.27 -4.18 -5.56
C ILE A 49 10.38 -5.43 -5.56
N VAL A 50 9.09 -5.26 -5.27
CA VAL A 50 8.18 -6.38 -4.98
C VAL A 50 7.31 -6.67 -6.20
N ASN A 51 7.23 -7.94 -6.61
CA ASN A 51 6.40 -8.37 -7.74
C ASN A 51 4.95 -8.67 -7.36
N GLY A 52 4.65 -8.82 -6.08
CA GLY A 52 3.32 -9.11 -5.56
C GLY A 52 2.49 -7.89 -5.15
N PRO A 53 1.33 -8.12 -4.51
CA PRO A 53 0.41 -7.07 -4.09
C PRO A 53 1.02 -6.13 -3.04
N ILE A 54 0.71 -4.84 -3.15
CA ILE A 54 1.16 -3.78 -2.24
C ILE A 54 -0.09 -3.07 -1.74
N SER A 55 -0.41 -3.26 -0.46
CA SER A 55 -1.58 -2.60 0.15
C SER A 55 -1.24 -1.15 0.50
N ALA A 56 -1.90 -0.20 -0.15
CA ALA A 56 -1.80 1.23 0.12
C ALA A 56 -3.13 1.75 0.70
N GLU A 57 -3.07 2.45 1.83
CA GLU A 57 -4.25 2.86 2.58
C GLU A 57 -4.63 4.31 2.30
N VAL A 58 -5.93 4.55 2.10
CA VAL A 58 -6.52 5.89 1.99
C VAL A 58 -6.63 6.56 3.36
N VAL A 59 -6.73 7.88 3.39
CA VAL A 59 -6.84 8.68 4.61
C VAL A 59 -8.21 9.35 4.73
N ALA A 60 -8.91 9.56 3.61
CA ALA A 60 -10.27 10.08 3.61
C ALA A 60 -11.23 9.23 4.47
N THR A 61 -12.29 9.88 4.95
CA THR A 61 -13.28 9.26 5.87
C THR A 61 -14.67 9.11 5.27
N ASP A 62 -14.96 9.79 4.16
CA ASP A 62 -16.15 9.64 3.33
C ASP A 62 -15.86 8.82 2.06
N ALA A 63 -16.89 8.15 1.52
CA ALA A 63 -16.71 7.26 0.37
C ALA A 63 -16.16 7.97 -0.87
N GLU A 64 -16.61 9.19 -1.16
CA GLU A 64 -16.17 9.94 -2.33
C GLU A 64 -14.68 10.30 -2.25
N GLY A 65 -14.22 10.73 -1.08
CA GLY A 65 -12.81 10.98 -0.79
C GLY A 65 -11.96 9.72 -0.93
N MET A 66 -12.42 8.61 -0.36
CA MET A 66 -11.71 7.33 -0.46
C MET A 66 -11.56 6.89 -1.91
N ILE A 67 -12.60 7.04 -2.75
CA ILE A 67 -12.54 6.68 -4.17
C ILE A 67 -11.53 7.56 -4.93
N ARG A 68 -11.54 8.88 -4.70
CA ARG A 68 -10.58 9.80 -5.34
C ARG A 68 -9.12 9.43 -5.00
N GLU A 69 -8.83 9.25 -3.71
CA GLU A 69 -7.50 8.84 -3.26
C GLU A 69 -7.12 7.45 -3.81
N ALA A 70 -8.07 6.50 -3.79
CA ALA A 70 -7.88 5.17 -4.35
C ALA A 70 -7.51 5.18 -5.83
N GLU A 71 -8.17 6.01 -6.65
CA GLU A 71 -7.86 6.17 -8.07
C GLU A 71 -6.44 6.74 -8.29
N GLU A 72 -6.03 7.73 -7.49
CA GLU A 72 -4.69 8.30 -7.56
C GLU A 72 -3.62 7.26 -7.23
N LEU A 73 -3.83 6.46 -6.18
CA LEU A 73 -2.91 5.39 -5.78
C LEU A 73 -2.86 4.26 -6.79
N ALA A 74 -4.02 3.82 -7.32
CA ALA A 74 -4.09 2.76 -8.31
C ALA A 74 -3.36 3.12 -9.61
N ARG A 75 -3.32 4.41 -9.98
CA ARG A 75 -2.56 4.89 -11.16
C ARG A 75 -1.05 4.71 -11.04
N LEU A 76 -0.50 4.54 -9.82
CA LEU A 76 0.93 4.28 -9.64
C LEU A 76 1.35 2.94 -10.24
N ASN A 77 0.55 1.89 -10.01
CA ASN A 77 0.69 0.59 -10.66
C ASN A 77 -0.62 -0.21 -10.49
N PRO A 78 -1.47 -0.29 -11.52
CA PRO A 78 -2.81 -0.91 -11.39
C PRO A 78 -2.76 -2.44 -11.20
N GLU A 79 -1.62 -3.09 -11.46
CA GLU A 79 -1.47 -4.53 -11.28
C GLU A 79 -1.05 -4.91 -9.85
N LYS A 80 -0.23 -4.06 -9.21
CA LYS A 80 0.36 -4.35 -7.89
C LYS A 80 -0.32 -3.61 -6.74
N ILE A 81 -0.86 -2.41 -6.97
CA ILE A 81 -1.50 -1.63 -5.90
C ILE A 81 -2.85 -2.23 -5.54
N VAL A 82 -3.02 -2.54 -4.26
CA VAL A 82 -4.28 -2.93 -3.65
C VAL A 82 -4.71 -1.85 -2.68
N ILE A 83 -5.91 -1.32 -2.86
CA ILE A 83 -6.43 -0.25 -2.02
C ILE A 83 -6.91 -0.84 -0.69
N LYS A 84 -6.32 -0.35 0.40
CA LYS A 84 -6.71 -0.69 1.75
C LYS A 84 -7.71 0.36 2.23
N LEU A 85 -8.94 -0.09 2.46
CA LEU A 85 -10.03 0.72 2.99
C LEU A 85 -10.28 0.32 4.46
N PRO A 86 -10.62 1.28 5.33
CA PRO A 86 -11.05 0.96 6.67
C PRO A 86 -12.41 0.26 6.64
N LEU A 87 -12.65 -0.66 7.57
CA LEU A 87 -13.93 -1.34 7.69
C LEU A 87 -14.97 -0.44 8.37
N THR A 88 -15.49 0.52 7.62
CA THR A 88 -16.56 1.45 8.02
C THR A 88 -17.70 1.38 7.00
N GLU A 89 -18.85 1.99 7.29
CA GLU A 89 -19.95 2.07 6.31
C GLU A 89 -19.50 2.79 5.02
N GLU A 90 -18.79 3.91 5.16
CA GLU A 90 -18.22 4.65 4.03
C GLU A 90 -17.15 3.85 3.29
N GLY A 91 -16.28 3.14 4.01
CA GLY A 91 -15.30 2.23 3.41
C GLY A 91 -15.96 1.10 2.61
N LEU A 92 -17.04 0.52 3.12
CA LEU A 92 -17.82 -0.50 2.40
C LEU A 92 -18.61 0.06 1.21
N LYS A 93 -18.97 1.34 1.21
CA LYS A 93 -19.52 2.02 0.04
C LYS A 93 -18.45 2.21 -1.03
N ALA A 94 -17.23 2.57 -0.63
CA ALA A 94 -16.10 2.78 -1.52
C ALA A 94 -15.54 1.51 -2.17
N THR A 95 -15.93 0.29 -1.73
CA THR A 95 -15.52 -0.98 -2.35
C THR A 95 -16.39 -1.41 -3.54
N LYS A 96 -17.53 -0.74 -3.78
CA LYS A 96 -18.48 -1.09 -4.84
C LYS A 96 -18.19 -0.36 -6.14
#